data_AF-A0A3R6QMW2-F1
#
_entry.id   AF-A0A3R6QMW2-F1
#
_cell.length_a   1.000
_cell.length_b   1.000
_cell.length_c   1.000
_cell.angle_alpha   90.00
_cell.angle_beta   90.00
_cell.angle_gamma   90.00
#
_symmetry.space_group_name_H-M   'P 1'
#
loop_
_entity.id
_entity.type
_entity.pdbx_description
1 polymer ?
#
loop_
_entity_poly.entity_id
_entity_poly.type
_entity_poly.pdbx_seq_one_letter_code
_entity_poly.pdbx_strand_id
1 'polypeptide(L)'
;MDIYRGETYPFYTAKGLKFQYEVHGGEMKVDRKNKSITRSSVEIAYQKVLELEGIVTGPKKLGVFGASYLYPVFMRIGVIR
;
A
#
# COMPACT_ATOMS: atom_id res chain seq x y z
N MET A 1 19.36 3.53 13.73
CA MET A 1 18.06 3.71 13.05
C MET A 1 18.35 4.37 11.72
N ASP A 2 18.15 3.79 10.54
CA ASP A 2 17.45 2.57 10.15
C ASP A 2 18.13 1.92 8.96
N ILE A 3 18.29 0.60 9.03
CA ILE A 3 18.89 -0.27 8.03
C ILE A 3 17.77 -1.05 7.30
N TYR A 4 16.96 -0.39 6.48
CA TYR A 4 16.10 -1.08 5.51
C TYR A 4 16.66 -0.87 4.11
N ARG A 5 17.64 -1.72 3.77
CA ARG A 5 18.37 -1.72 2.50
C ARG A 5 17.74 -2.78 1.59
N GLY A 6 16.96 -2.36 0.59
CA GLY A 6 16.67 -3.15 -0.62
C GLY A 6 15.74 -4.37 -0.52
N GLU A 7 15.00 -4.54 0.58
CA GLU A 7 14.02 -5.64 0.66
C GLU A 7 12.76 -5.32 -0.15
N THR A 8 12.39 -6.24 -1.03
CA THR A 8 11.13 -6.18 -1.76
C THR A 8 10.09 -7.12 -1.16
N TYR A 9 8.85 -6.67 -1.12
CA TYR A 9 7.75 -7.39 -0.51
C TYR A 9 6.70 -7.76 -1.56
N PRO A 10 6.40 -9.06 -1.77
CA PRO A 10 5.44 -9.47 -2.78
C PRO A 10 4.00 -9.21 -2.32
N PHE A 11 3.13 -8.89 -3.26
CA PHE A 11 1.69 -8.84 -3.06
C PHE A 11 0.93 -9.15 -4.36
N TYR A 12 -0.36 -9.43 -4.24
CA TYR A 12 -1.26 -9.65 -5.36
C TYR A 12 -2.31 -8.55 -5.41
N THR A 13 -2.54 -7.98 -6.59
CA THR A 13 -3.69 -7.07 -6.77
C THR A 13 -5.00 -7.84 -6.72
N ALA A 14 -6.13 -7.14 -6.58
CA ALA A 14 -7.46 -7.75 -6.64
C ALA A 14 -7.74 -8.58 -7.91
N LYS A 15 -6.96 -8.39 -8.99
CA LYS A 15 -7.03 -9.17 -10.23
C LYS A 15 -6.06 -10.38 -10.27
N GLY A 16 -5.39 -10.70 -9.16
CA GLY A 16 -4.43 -11.81 -9.08
C GLY A 16 -3.06 -11.52 -9.72
N LEU A 17 -2.78 -10.27 -10.11
CA LEU A 17 -1.48 -9.91 -10.66
C LEU A 17 -0.46 -9.76 -9.53
N LYS A 18 0.68 -10.44 -9.66
CA LYS A 18 1.81 -10.37 -8.71
C LYS A 18 2.61 -9.09 -8.92
N PHE A 19 2.86 -8.38 -7.83
CA PHE A 19 3.71 -7.19 -7.77
C PHE A 19 4.66 -7.30 -6.58
N GLN A 20 5.62 -6.38 -6.54
CA GLN A 20 6.49 -6.17 -5.40
C GLN A 20 6.50 -4.69 -5.04
N TYR A 21 6.72 -4.39 -3.76
CA TYR A 21 7.02 -3.03 -3.32
C TYR A 21 8.27 -2.97 -2.47
N GLU A 22 8.94 -1.84 -2.50
CA GLU A 22 10.04 -1.47 -1.61
C GLU A 22 9.70 -0.16 -0.91
N VAL A 23 10.26 0.05 0.29
CA VAL A 23 10.15 1.31 1.02
C VAL A 23 11.52 1.98 1.03
N HIS A 24 11.60 3.17 0.45
CA HIS A 24 12.85 3.94 0.38
C HIS A 24 12.59 5.43 0.57
N GLY A 25 13.31 6.08 1.48
CA GLY A 25 13.19 7.52 1.72
C GLY A 25 11.78 7.96 2.17
N GLY A 26 11.02 7.07 2.82
CA GLY A 26 9.63 7.33 3.20
C GLY A 26 8.60 7.15 2.08
N GLU A 27 9.04 6.78 0.87
CA GLU A 27 8.16 6.44 -0.24
C GLU A 27 8.00 4.93 -0.38
N MET A 28 6.83 4.51 -0.86
CA MET A 28 6.58 3.15 -1.28
C MET A 28 6.65 3.08 -2.81
N LYS A 29 7.62 2.36 -3.35
CA LYS A 29 7.74 2.12 -4.78
C LYS A 29 7.16 0.78 -5.14
N VAL A 30 6.31 0.74 -6.16
CA VAL A 30 5.72 -0.48 -6.69
C VAL A 30 6.28 -0.75 -8.09
N ASP A 31 6.67 -2.00 -8.33
CA ASP A 31 7.47 -2.53 -9.46
C ASP A 31 7.31 -1.90 -10.88
N ARG A 32 8.39 -2.01 -11.67
CA ARG A 32 8.87 -1.54 -13.01
C ARG A 32 8.20 -0.39 -13.77
N LYS A 33 6.96 0.01 -13.48
CA LYS A 33 6.32 1.19 -14.11
C LYS A 33 6.74 2.53 -13.45
N ASN A 34 7.73 2.53 -12.57
CA ASN A 34 8.18 3.71 -11.81
C ASN A 34 7.02 4.42 -11.08
N LYS A 35 6.08 3.66 -10.52
CA LYS A 35 5.04 4.25 -9.69
C LYS A 35 5.53 4.36 -8.26
N SER A 36 5.73 5.59 -7.80
CA SER A 36 5.93 5.90 -6.39
C SER A 36 4.61 6.30 -5.75
N ILE A 37 4.39 5.85 -4.53
CA ILE A 37 3.33 6.29 -3.64
C ILE A 37 3.99 7.07 -2.52
N THR A 38 3.64 8.34 -2.41
CA THR A 38 4.19 9.24 -1.40
C THR A 38 3.75 8.82 0.00
N ARG A 39 4.56 9.14 1.01
CA ARG A 39 4.21 8.96 2.42
C ARG A 39 2.83 9.54 2.77
N SER A 40 2.55 10.75 2.27
CA SER A 40 1.27 11.43 2.49
C SER A 40 0.08 10.63 1.96
N SER A 41 0.22 10.00 0.79
CA SER A 41 -0.84 9.16 0.22
C SER A 41 -1.07 7.90 1.05
N VAL A 42 0.01 7.29 1.56
CA VAL A 42 -0.08 6.13 2.47
C VAL A 42 -0.80 6.54 3.77
N GLU A 43 -0.45 7.69 4.33
CA GLU A 43 -1.01 8.18 5.59
C GLU A 43 -2.50 8.52 5.46
N ILE A 44 -2.91 9.22 4.40
CA ILE A 44 -4.33 9.50 4.12
C ILE A 44 -5.12 8.19 3.98
N ALA A 45 -4.58 7.22 3.24
CA ALA A 45 -5.22 5.92 3.08
C ALA A 45 -5.34 5.19 4.42
N TYR A 46 -4.30 5.24 5.27
CA TYR A 46 -4.29 4.60 6.58
C TYR A 46 -5.33 5.22 7.51
N GLN A 47 -5.39 6.56 7.60
CA GLN A 47 -6.45 7.26 8.34
C GLN A 47 -7.83 6.84 7.86
N LYS A 48 -8.00 6.68 6.53
CA LYS A 48 -9.27 6.22 5.98
C LYS A 48 -9.65 4.80 6.42
N VAL A 49 -8.68 3.90 6.59
CA VAL A 49 -8.94 2.56 7.14
C VAL A 49 -9.35 2.64 8.61
N LEU A 50 -8.71 3.50 9.40
CA LEU A 50 -9.04 3.71 10.81
C LEU A 50 -10.47 4.27 10.98
N GLU A 51 -10.85 5.26 10.16
CA GLU A 51 -12.22 5.81 10.13
C GLU A 51 -13.28 4.74 9.81
N LEU A 52 -12.90 3.72 9.04
CA LEU A 52 -13.77 2.61 8.65
C LEU A 52 -13.61 1.39 9.57
N GLU A 53 -12.91 1.52 10.70
CA GLU A 53 -12.67 0.46 11.68
C GLU A 53 -12.04 -0.82 11.06
N GLY A 54 -11.23 -0.65 10.02
CA GLY A 54 -10.64 -1.77 9.28
C GLY A 54 -11.56 -2.41 8.22
N ILE A 55 -12.83 -2.01 8.13
CA ILE A 55 -13.83 -2.59 7.22
C ILE A 55 -13.84 -1.83 5.89
N VAL A 56 -12.95 -2.21 4.99
CA VAL A 56 -12.81 -1.58 3.67
C VAL A 56 -13.16 -2.57 2.57
N THR A 57 -14.29 -2.36 1.89
CA THR A 57 -14.83 -3.31 0.89
C THR A 57 -14.15 -3.27 -0.48
N GLY A 58 -13.16 -2.38 -0.66
CA GLY A 58 -12.39 -2.33 -1.89
C GLY A 58 -11.46 -1.11 -2.00
N PRO A 59 -10.52 -1.12 -2.95
CA PRO A 59 -9.48 -0.10 -3.06
C PRO A 59 -10.03 1.32 -3.24
N LYS A 60 -11.14 1.49 -3.97
CA LYS A 60 -11.72 2.83 -4.20
C LYS A 60 -12.12 3.54 -2.90
N LYS A 61 -12.38 2.82 -1.81
CA LYS A 61 -12.75 3.40 -0.51
C LYS A 61 -11.59 4.10 0.20
N LEU A 62 -10.34 3.82 -0.18
CA LEU A 62 -9.15 4.49 0.37
C LEU A 62 -8.99 5.94 -0.11
N GLY A 63 -9.65 6.34 -1.20
CA GLY A 63 -9.73 7.74 -1.63
C GLY A 63 -8.42 8.37 -2.13
N VAL A 64 -7.35 7.59 -2.36
CA VAL A 64 -6.04 8.10 -2.80
C VAL A 64 -5.61 7.55 -4.16
N PHE A 65 -4.72 8.29 -4.82
CA PHE A 65 -3.94 7.74 -5.92
C PHE A 65 -3.09 6.56 -5.42
N GLY A 66 -3.05 5.47 -6.19
CA GLY A 66 -2.34 4.26 -5.80
C GLY A 66 -3.12 3.33 -4.85
N ALA A 67 -4.38 3.62 -4.55
CA ALA A 67 -5.23 2.76 -3.71
C ALA A 67 -5.30 1.30 -4.17
N SER A 68 -5.19 1.04 -5.47
CA SER A 68 -5.13 -0.32 -6.04
C SER A 68 -3.91 -1.13 -5.56
N TYR A 69 -2.85 -0.47 -5.12
CA TYR A 69 -1.64 -1.08 -4.57
C TYR A 69 -1.67 -1.09 -3.04
N LEU A 70 -2.15 -0.01 -2.41
CA LEU A 70 -2.24 0.08 -0.95
C LEU A 70 -3.23 -0.92 -0.36
N TYR A 71 -4.39 -1.11 -1.00
CA TYR A 71 -5.43 -2.01 -0.52
C TYR A 71 -4.93 -3.44 -0.26
N PRO A 72 -4.33 -4.15 -1.25
CA PRO A 72 -3.81 -5.50 -0.99
C PRO A 72 -2.63 -5.52 -0.01
N VAL A 73 -1.86 -4.43 0.11
CA VAL A 73 -0.79 -4.34 1.11
C VAL A 73 -1.36 -4.19 2.52
N PHE A 74 -2.36 -3.33 2.71
CA PHE A 74 -3.06 -3.17 3.99
C PHE A 74 -3.79 -4.44 4.43
N MET A 75 -4.36 -5.21 3.49
CA MET A 75 -4.87 -6.55 3.79
C MET A 75 -3.73 -7.48 4.25
N ARG A 76 -2.61 -7.52 3.52
CA ARG A 76 -1.46 -8.39 3.85
C ARG A 76 -0.87 -8.11 5.23
N ILE A 77 -0.82 -6.84 5.65
CA ILE A 77 -0.28 -6.44 6.96
C ILE A 77 -1.35 -6.40 8.08
N GLY A 78 -2.60 -6.78 7.79
CA GLY A 78 -3.67 -6.91 8.80
C GLY A 78 -4.31 -5.58 9.24
N VAL A 79 -4.13 -4.50 8.47
CA VAL A 79 -4.77 -3.20 8.73
C VAL A 79 -6.23 -3.19 8.24
N ILE A 80 -6.51 -3.88 7.14
CA ILE A 80 -7.87 -4.14 6.64
C ILE A 80 -8.27 -5.55 7.07
N ARG A 81 -9.49 -5.70 7.62
CA ARG A 81 -10.08 -6.96 8.12
C ARG A 81 -10.86 -7.71 7.05
#